data_AF-A0A5C8CBU1-F1
#
_entry.id   AF-A0A5C8CBU1-F1
#
_cell.length_a   1.000
_cell.length_b   1.000
_cell.length_c   1.000
_cell.angle_alpha   90.00
_cell.angle_beta   90.00
_cell.angle_gamma   90.00
#
_symmetry.space_group_name_H-M   'P 1'
#
loop_
_entity.id
_entity.type
_entity.pdbx_description
1 polymer ?
#
loop_
_entity_poly.entity_id
_entity_poly.type
_entity_poly.pdbx_seq_one_letter_code
_entity_poly.pdbx_strand_id
1 'polypeptide(L)'
;IVIGVIDLGFCALAMYLLAPSSPDLDFVTLSVVFILATLLGFASHAPGSLGVFDAAMLVGLPMLGKEQLLASLLVFRILYFLIPFATSITIMGIRELWLSVIQPWQQSRKLRPAPAVAQSSQQQQPPKQAAE
;
A
#
# COMPACT_ATOMS: atom_id res chain seq x y z
N ILE A 1 25.59 -10.18 4.06
CA ILE A 1 26.44 -8.97 3.97
C ILE A 1 26.46 -8.45 2.53
N VAL A 2 26.91 -9.22 1.53
CA VAL A 2 27.00 -8.78 0.12
C VAL A 2 25.67 -8.22 -0.43
N ILE A 3 24.56 -8.92 -0.21
CA ILE A 3 23.23 -8.46 -0.66
C ILE A 3 22.87 -7.10 -0.07
N GLY A 4 23.12 -6.89 1.22
CA GLY A 4 22.83 -5.62 1.88
C GLY A 4 23.72 -4.47 1.41
N VAL A 5 24.99 -4.75 1.09
CA VAL A 5 25.90 -3.74 0.51
C VAL A 5 25.40 -3.33 -0.89
N ILE A 6 24.98 -4.30 -1.70
CA ILE A 6 24.43 -4.05 -3.04
C ILE A 6 23.12 -3.28 -2.93
N ASP A 7 22.21 -3.68 -2.05
CA ASP A 7 20.92 -3.03 -1.84
C ASP A 7 21.07 -1.57 -1.39
N LEU A 8 21.93 -1.33 -0.40
CA LEU A 8 22.18 0.01 0.12
C LEU A 8 22.89 0.89 -0.92
N GLY A 9 23.77 0.30 -1.75
CA GLY A 9 24.38 0.96 -2.90
C GLY A 9 23.37 1.35 -3.98
N PHE A 10 22.42 0.47 -4.31
CA PHE A 10 21.32 0.78 -5.24
C PHE A 10 20.38 1.84 -4.67
N CYS A 11 20.09 1.81 -3.37
CA CYS A 11 19.31 2.86 -2.71
C CYS A 11 20.01 4.22 -2.77
N ALA A 12 21.32 4.26 -2.46
CA ALA A 12 22.11 5.48 -2.56
C ALA A 12 22.17 6.01 -4.01
N LEU A 13 22.28 5.11 -4.99
CA LEU A 13 22.22 5.46 -6.41
C LEU A 13 20.86 6.01 -6.83
N ALA A 14 19.77 5.37 -6.40
CA ALA A 14 18.42 5.88 -6.66
C ALA A 14 18.21 7.27 -6.06
N MET A 15 18.73 7.50 -4.84
CA MET A 15 18.71 8.81 -4.21
C MET A 15 19.56 9.84 -4.96
N TYR A 16 20.74 9.44 -5.44
CA TYR A 16 21.61 10.29 -6.27
C TYR A 16 20.95 10.71 -7.58
N LEU A 17 20.24 9.79 -8.25
CA LEU A 17 19.49 10.08 -9.47
C LEU A 17 18.32 11.03 -9.26
N LEU A 18 17.78 11.07 -8.04
CA LEU A 18 16.64 11.90 -7.67
C LEU A 18 17.07 13.27 -7.10
N ALA A 19 18.30 13.36 -6.60
CA ALA A 19 18.88 14.58 -6.07
C ALA A 19 19.12 15.60 -7.19
N PRO A 20 18.94 16.91 -6.91
CA PRO A 20 19.24 17.96 -7.87
C PRO A 20 20.73 17.96 -8.23
N SER A 21 21.05 18.06 -9.51
CA SER A 21 22.42 18.07 -10.05
C SER A 21 23.17 19.40 -9.84
N SER A 22 22.70 20.25 -8.93
CA SER A 22 23.25 21.58 -8.67
C SER A 22 23.17 21.89 -7.18
N PRO A 23 24.29 22.11 -6.46
CA PRO A 23 25.71 22.05 -6.86
C PRO A 23 26.26 20.63 -7.15
N ASP A 24 27.47 20.55 -7.71
CA ASP A 24 28.20 19.30 -8.02
C ASP A 24 28.33 18.42 -6.76
N LEU A 25 27.44 17.45 -6.65
CA LEU A 25 27.43 16.48 -5.56
C LEU A 25 28.16 15.23 -6.04
N ASP A 26 29.23 14.86 -5.36
CA ASP A 26 29.93 13.62 -5.65
C ASP A 26 29.15 12.40 -5.12
N PHE A 27 29.01 11.37 -5.98
CA PHE A 27 28.25 10.16 -5.66
C PHE A 27 28.77 9.46 -4.39
N VAL A 28 30.08 9.47 -4.16
CA VAL A 28 30.69 8.82 -2.98
C VAL A 28 30.28 9.58 -1.72
N THR A 29 30.26 10.91 -1.77
CA THR A 29 29.84 11.74 -0.62
C THR A 29 28.38 11.48 -0.25
N LEU A 30 27.47 11.49 -1.22
CA LEU A 30 26.05 11.18 -0.95
C LEU A 30 25.91 9.75 -0.40
N SER A 31 26.60 8.78 -0.99
CA SER A 31 26.50 7.37 -0.56
C SER A 31 26.98 7.17 0.88
N VAL A 32 28.12 7.77 1.26
CA VAL A 32 28.64 7.69 2.63
C VAL A 32 27.66 8.31 3.61
N VAL A 33 27.15 9.51 3.33
CA VAL A 33 26.16 10.16 4.21
C VAL A 33 24.87 9.36 4.27
N PHE A 34 24.38 8.81 3.15
CA PHE A 34 23.19 7.96 3.09
C PHE A 34 23.33 6.77 4.02
N ILE A 35 24.44 6.03 3.91
CA ILE A 35 24.70 4.83 4.72
C ILE A 35 24.76 5.21 6.21
N LEU A 36 25.47 6.29 6.57
CA LEU A 36 25.56 6.77 7.95
C LEU A 36 24.19 7.21 8.49
N ALA A 37 23.40 7.92 7.68
CA ALA A 37 22.05 8.34 8.04
C ALA A 37 21.13 7.13 8.24
N THR A 38 21.23 6.10 7.41
CA THR A 38 20.48 4.85 7.56
C THR A 38 20.87 4.12 8.85
N LEU A 39 22.16 4.04 9.16
CA LEU A 39 22.65 3.46 10.42
C LEU A 39 22.15 4.22 11.65
N LEU A 40 22.17 5.55 11.62
CA LEU A 40 21.59 6.41 12.68
C LEU A 40 20.07 6.21 12.79
N GLY A 41 19.39 6.07 11.65
CA GLY A 41 17.97 5.75 11.58
C GLY A 41 17.63 4.44 12.28
N PHE A 42 18.43 3.39 12.06
CA PHE A 42 18.28 2.11 12.75
C PHE A 42 18.54 2.23 14.26
N ALA A 43 19.60 2.96 14.64
CA ALA A 43 19.93 3.19 16.05
C ALA A 43 18.80 3.91 16.81
N SER A 44 18.00 4.70 16.11
CA SER A 44 16.91 5.48 16.71
C SER A 44 15.65 4.67 16.97
N HIS A 45 15.55 3.42 16.48
CA HIS A 45 14.37 2.56 16.60
C HIS A 45 13.04 3.20 16.17
N ALA A 46 13.09 4.32 15.45
CA ALA A 46 11.91 4.99 14.96
C ALA A 46 11.31 4.15 13.81
N PRO A 47 9.99 3.87 13.81
CA PRO A 47 9.35 3.17 12.72
C PRO A 47 9.58 3.93 11.40
N GLY A 48 10.28 3.30 10.47
CA GLY A 48 10.63 3.90 9.17
C GLY A 48 11.72 4.96 9.19
N SER A 49 12.44 5.17 10.30
CA SER A 49 13.50 6.19 10.45
C SER A 49 13.06 7.62 10.06
N LEU A 50 11.77 7.90 10.18
CA LEU A 50 11.17 9.20 9.86
C LEU A 50 11.76 10.26 10.81
N GLY A 51 12.25 11.37 10.25
CA GLY A 51 12.92 12.45 11.01
C GLY A 51 14.43 12.28 11.14
N VAL A 52 14.94 11.20 11.75
CA VAL A 52 16.39 11.06 12.02
C VAL A 52 17.21 10.90 10.74
N PHE A 53 16.76 10.06 9.81
CA PHE A 53 17.43 9.89 8.52
C PHE A 53 17.52 11.22 7.74
N ASP A 54 16.43 11.98 7.77
CA ASP A 54 16.29 13.25 7.06
C ASP A 54 17.16 14.35 7.70
N ALA A 55 17.13 14.45 9.03
CA ALA A 55 18.01 15.34 9.78
C ALA A 55 19.48 15.01 9.56
N ALA A 56 19.85 13.72 9.57
CA ALA A 56 21.23 13.29 9.29
C ALA A 56 21.67 13.64 7.86
N MET A 57 20.79 13.53 6.87
CA MET A 57 21.06 13.98 5.50
C MET A 57 21.23 15.49 5.39
N LEU A 58 20.36 16.27 6.03
CA LEU A 58 20.46 17.74 6.06
C LEU A 58 21.73 18.23 6.75
N VAL A 59 22.19 17.51 7.78
CA VAL A 59 23.45 17.80 8.48
C VAL A 59 24.65 17.34 7.66
N GLY A 60 24.56 16.22 6.96
CA GLY A 60 25.66 15.67 6.17
C GLY A 60 25.87 16.36 4.82
N LEU A 61 24.82 16.95 4.23
CA LEU A 61 24.88 17.71 2.97
C LEU A 61 24.40 19.16 3.16
N PRO A 62 25.13 19.98 3.95
CA PRO A 62 24.74 21.37 4.20
C PRO A 62 24.87 22.27 2.95
N MET A 63 25.58 21.79 1.92
CA MET A 63 25.83 22.53 0.67
C MET A 63 24.65 22.47 -0.29
N LEU A 64 23.75 21.49 -0.13
CA LEU A 64 22.52 21.41 -0.92
C LEU A 64 21.45 22.33 -0.30
N GLY A 65 20.62 22.93 -1.15
CA GLY A 65 19.43 23.63 -0.68
C GLY A 65 18.54 22.68 0.11
N LYS A 66 18.29 22.99 1.39
CA LYS A 66 17.49 22.15 2.30
C LYS A 66 16.15 21.75 1.69
N GLU A 67 15.50 22.68 1.01
CA GLU A 67 14.22 22.49 0.33
C GLU A 67 14.29 21.43 -0.77
N GLN A 68 15.35 21.46 -1.59
CA GLN A 68 15.51 20.56 -2.74
C GLN A 68 15.94 19.16 -2.29
N LEU A 69 16.79 19.08 -1.27
CA LEU A 69 17.17 17.81 -0.64
C LEU A 69 15.95 17.14 0.01
N LEU A 70 15.16 17.90 0.77
CA LEU A 70 13.92 17.42 1.38
C LEU A 70 12.92 16.94 0.33
N ALA A 71 12.75 17.67 -0.76
CA ALA A 71 11.89 17.27 -1.87
C ALA A 71 12.33 15.92 -2.46
N SER A 72 13.63 15.75 -2.71
CA SER A 72 14.19 14.51 -3.24
C SER A 72 13.99 13.34 -2.26
N LEU A 73 14.24 13.55 -0.97
CA LEU A 73 14.05 12.55 0.08
C LEU A 73 12.57 12.14 0.22
N LEU A 74 11.65 13.09 0.08
CA LEU A 74 10.21 12.82 0.08
C LEU A 74 9.79 11.97 -1.11
N VAL A 75 10.24 12.32 -2.33
CA VAL A 75 9.93 11.53 -3.53
C VAL A 75 10.50 10.12 -3.39
N PHE A 76 11.74 9.99 -2.90
CA PHE A 76 12.34 8.68 -2.61
C PHE A 76 11.46 7.85 -1.67
N ARG A 77 10.95 8.45 -0.58
CA ARG A 77 10.05 7.77 0.35
C ARG A 77 8.72 7.40 -0.27
N ILE A 78 8.14 8.25 -1.11
CA ILE A 78 6.88 7.92 -1.79
C ILE A 78 7.09 6.69 -2.67
N LEU A 79 8.19 6.64 -3.42
CA LEU A 79 8.50 5.51 -4.29
C LEU A 79 8.80 4.22 -3.51
N TYR A 80 9.57 4.30 -2.43
CA TYR A 80 10.02 3.11 -1.69
C TYR A 80 9.09 2.64 -0.57
N PHE A 81 8.29 3.53 0.03
CA PHE A 81 7.39 3.18 1.14
C PHE A 81 5.92 3.22 0.70
N LEU A 82 5.52 4.29 0.01
CA LEU A 82 4.09 4.51 -0.27
C LEU A 82 3.57 3.58 -1.38
N ILE A 83 4.36 3.30 -2.42
CA ILE A 83 4.00 2.34 -3.47
C ILE A 83 3.80 0.92 -2.90
N PRO A 84 4.76 0.31 -2.17
CA PRO A 84 4.56 -1.02 -1.60
C PRO A 84 3.45 -1.06 -0.55
N PHE A 85 3.26 0.02 0.20
CA PHE A 85 2.14 0.14 1.14
C PHE A 85 0.79 0.18 0.42
N ALA A 86 0.66 1.02 -0.61
CA ALA A 86 -0.56 1.15 -1.40
C ALA A 86 -0.89 -0.18 -2.11
N THR A 87 0.07 -0.82 -2.75
CA THR A 87 -0.12 -2.12 -3.40
C THR A 87 -0.58 -3.19 -2.39
N SER A 88 0.03 -3.25 -1.20
CA SER A 88 -0.38 -4.17 -0.15
C SER A 88 -1.82 -3.93 0.31
N ILE A 89 -2.21 -2.67 0.53
CA ILE A 89 -3.59 -2.32 0.91
C ILE A 89 -4.57 -2.61 -0.21
N THR A 90 -4.22 -2.33 -1.46
CA THR A 90 -5.09 -2.62 -2.60
C THR A 90 -5.35 -4.12 -2.71
N ILE A 91 -4.31 -4.95 -2.60
CA ILE A 91 -4.45 -6.41 -2.66
C ILE A 91 -5.29 -6.93 -1.48
N MET A 92 -5.00 -6.46 -0.26
CA MET A 92 -5.74 -6.86 0.94
C MET A 92 -7.21 -6.40 0.88
N GLY A 93 -7.44 -5.16 0.46
CA GLY A 93 -8.76 -4.56 0.33
C GLY A 93 -9.60 -5.25 -0.72
N ILE A 94 -9.03 -5.61 -1.87
CA ILE A 94 -9.73 -6.41 -2.89
C ILE A 94 -10.10 -7.79 -2.34
N ARG A 95 -9.18 -8.45 -1.63
CA ARG A 95 -9.44 -9.79 -1.06
C ARG A 95 -10.57 -9.76 -0.03
N GLU A 96 -10.52 -8.80 0.89
CA GLU A 96 -11.54 -8.61 1.93
C GLU A 96 -12.88 -8.22 1.32
N LEU A 97 -12.91 -7.31 0.35
CA LEU A 97 -14.13 -6.92 -0.35
C LEU A 97 -14.76 -8.11 -1.08
N TRP A 98 -13.95 -9.01 -1.64
CA TRP A 98 -14.43 -10.20 -2.33
C TRP A 98 -15.03 -11.23 -1.37
N LEU A 99 -14.36 -11.51 -0.25
CA LEU A 99 -14.84 -12.46 0.75
C LEU A 99 -16.05 -11.92 1.52
N SER A 100 -15.98 -10.68 1.99
CA SER A 100 -16.96 -10.13 2.93
C SER A 100 -18.21 -9.55 2.28
N VAL A 101 -18.18 -9.21 0.98
CA VAL A 101 -19.37 -8.66 0.29
C VAL A 101 -19.94 -9.62 -0.74
N ILE A 102 -19.11 -10.30 -1.55
CA ILE A 102 -19.60 -11.09 -2.68
C ILE A 102 -20.09 -12.47 -2.25
N GLN A 103 -19.40 -13.16 -1.33
CA GLN A 103 -19.85 -14.48 -0.83
C GLN A 103 -21.20 -14.44 -0.08
N PRO A 104 -21.45 -13.51 0.87
CA PRO A 104 -22.74 -13.48 1.57
C PRO A 104 -23.90 -13.05 0.67
N TRP A 105 -23.65 -12.20 -0.34
CA TRP A 105 -24.66 -11.88 -1.37
C TRP A 105 -24.99 -13.10 -2.24
N GLN A 106 -24.01 -13.93 -2.58
CA GLN A 106 -24.26 -15.17 -3.33
C GLN A 106 -25.00 -16.21 -2.48
N GLN A 107 -24.68 -16.35 -1.19
CA GLN A 107 -25.38 -17.25 -0.28
C GLN A 107 -26.83 -16.82 -0.05
N SER A 108 -27.07 -15.51 0.14
CA SER A 108 -28.43 -14.97 0.30
C SER A 108 -29.28 -15.14 -0.96
N ARG A 109 -28.66 -15.14 -2.15
CA ARG A 109 -29.37 -15.43 -3.43
C ARG A 109 -29.62 -16.92 -3.65
N LYS A 110 -28.74 -17.83 -3.22
CA LYS A 110 -28.96 -19.28 -3.29
C LYS A 110 -29.99 -19.79 -2.28
N LEU A 111 -30.19 -19.09 -1.16
CA LEU A 111 -31.10 -19.47 -0.08
C LEU A 111 -32.49 -18.84 -0.18
N ARG A 112 -32.87 -18.17 -1.28
CA ARG A 112 -34.28 -17.93 -1.59
C ARG A 112 -34.81 -19.14 -2.35
N PRO A 113 -35.58 -20.06 -1.71
CA PRO A 113 -36.37 -21.01 -2.47
C PRO A 113 -37.33 -20.21 -3.34
N ALA A 114 -37.57 -20.66 -4.57
CA ALA A 114 -38.58 -20.07 -5.45
C ALA A 114 -39.88 -19.84 -4.64
N PRO A 115 -40.54 -18.67 -4.77
CA PRO A 115 -41.84 -18.49 -4.14
C PRO A 115 -42.72 -19.63 -4.63
N ALA A 116 -43.32 -20.34 -3.67
CA ALA A 116 -44.12 -21.52 -3.89
C ALA A 116 -45.04 -21.39 -5.12
N VAL A 117 -44.59 -21.90 -6.27
CA VAL A 117 -45.41 -22.09 -7.48
C VAL A 117 -46.38 -23.28 -7.27
N ALA A 118 -46.39 -23.90 -6.09
CA ALA A 118 -47.19 -25.08 -5.78
C ALA A 118 -48.42 -24.81 -4.87
N GLN A 119 -48.94 -23.58 -4.80
CA GLN A 119 -50.17 -23.31 -4.04
C GLN A 119 -51.32 -22.70 -4.86
N SER A 120 -51.16 -22.49 -6.17
CA SER A 120 -52.20 -21.85 -7.01
C SER A 120 -52.91 -22.77 -7.99
N SER A 121 -52.78 -24.11 -7.92
CA SER A 121 -53.31 -24.99 -8.98
C SER A 121 -54.23 -26.14 -8.55
N GLN A 122 -54.54 -26.33 -7.26
CA GLN A 122 -55.60 -27.26 -6.87
C GLN A 122 -56.83 -26.54 -6.30
N GLN A 123 -57.80 -26.40 -7.21
CA GLN A 123 -59.24 -26.40 -6.96
C GLN A 123 -59.89 -25.13 -6.43
N GLN A 124 -59.77 -24.11 -7.27
CA GLN A 124 -60.92 -23.30 -7.62
C GLN A 124 -61.95 -24.18 -8.38
N GLN A 125 -63.14 -24.38 -7.80
CA GLN A 125 -64.46 -24.02 -8.34
C GLN A 125 -65.59 -25.04 -8.06
N PRO A 126 -66.78 -24.59 -7.58
CA PRO A 126 -67.94 -25.44 -7.26
C PRO A 126 -68.82 -25.67 -8.50
N PRO A 127 -69.64 -26.73 -8.52
CA PRO A 127 -71.06 -26.47 -8.74
C PRO A 127 -72.02 -27.45 -8.02
N LYS A 128 -73.06 -26.84 -7.45
CA LYS A 128 -74.49 -27.19 -7.59
C LYS A 128 -74.99 -28.59 -7.15
N GLN A 129 -76.03 -28.47 -6.32
CA GLN A 129 -77.31 -29.16 -6.38
C GLN A 129 -77.48 -30.50 -5.63
N ALA A 130 -78.45 -30.42 -4.72
CA ALA A 130 -79.60 -31.30 -4.58
C ALA A 130 -79.51 -32.49 -3.61
N ALA A 131 -80.68 -32.71 -2.99
CA ALA A 131 -81.09 -33.76 -2.08
C ALA A 131 -80.53 -33.66 -0.66
N GLU A 132 -81.30 -33.82 0.40
CA GLU A 132 -82.75 -33.89 0.66
C GLU A 132 -82.86 -33.81 2.19
#